data_AF-A0A498FZ05-F1
#
_entry.id   AF-A0A498FZ05-F1
#
_cell.length_a   1.000
_cell.length_b   1.000
_cell.length_c   1.000
_cell.angle_alpha   90.00
_cell.angle_beta   90.00
_cell.angle_gamma   90.00
#
_symmetry.space_group_name_H-M   'P 1'
#
loop_
_entity.id
_entity.type
_entity.pdbx_description
1 polymer ?
#
loop_
_entity_poly.entity_id
_entity_poly.type
_entity_poly.pdbx_seq_one_letter_code
_entity_poly.pdbx_strand_id
1 'polypeptide(L)'
;ERGQVGIGTLIVFIAMVLVAAIAAGVLINTAGFLQSQAEATGQESTDLVSERVRVTSEVGIVTSDATQGELSEIRISVTGSPGADEIDLSETTIQAVGPNGQNNLVFANASVEIGSADAAATAIPADSFGVRNSTGSFVDDAVINGDEQYTIVLNPQVEPFGTSTEPFGESDES
;
A
#
# COMPACT_ATOMS: atom_id res chain seq x y z
N GLU A 1 -26.49 -65.90 34.50
CA GLU A 1 -26.74 -64.87 33.47
C GLU A 1 -26.82 -63.41 33.97
N ARG A 2 -27.37 -63.07 35.16
CA ARG A 2 -27.61 -61.66 35.57
C ARG A 2 -26.36 -60.75 35.67
N GLY A 3 -25.18 -61.28 35.98
CA GLY A 3 -23.92 -60.52 35.99
C GLY A 3 -23.41 -60.13 34.60
N GLN A 4 -23.83 -60.85 33.55
CA GLN A 4 -23.39 -60.61 32.17
C GLN A 4 -24.04 -59.36 31.56
N VAL A 5 -25.29 -59.07 31.94
CA VAL A 5 -26.01 -57.87 31.47
C VAL A 5 -25.38 -56.59 32.04
N GLY A 6 -24.94 -56.61 33.31
CA GLY A 6 -24.31 -55.45 33.96
C GLY A 6 -22.91 -55.12 33.44
N ILE A 7 -22.17 -56.13 32.96
CA ILE A 7 -20.87 -55.89 32.30
C ILE A 7 -21.09 -55.25 30.93
N GLY A 8 -22.13 -55.66 30.19
CA GLY A 8 -22.47 -55.08 28.89
C GLY A 8 -22.81 -53.59 28.95
N THR A 9 -23.58 -53.16 29.96
CA THR A 9 -23.93 -51.74 30.13
C THR A 9 -22.72 -50.88 30.51
N LEU A 10 -21.80 -51.41 31.32
CA LEU A 10 -20.60 -50.71 31.75
C LEU A 10 -19.62 -50.49 30.58
N ILE A 11 -19.49 -51.48 29.69
CA ILE A 11 -18.69 -51.37 28.46
C ILE A 11 -19.23 -50.26 27.55
N VAL A 12 -20.54 -50.24 27.31
CA VAL A 12 -21.17 -49.21 26.44
C VAL A 12 -21.03 -47.82 27.05
N PHE A 13 -21.17 -47.70 28.38
CA PHE A 13 -21.00 -46.43 29.06
C PHE A 13 -19.60 -45.86 28.86
N ILE A 14 -18.56 -46.67 29.06
CA ILE A 14 -17.17 -46.24 28.85
C ILE A 14 -16.93 -45.88 27.37
N ALA A 15 -17.43 -46.69 26.44
CA ALA A 15 -17.29 -46.41 25.01
C ALA A 15 -17.94 -45.08 24.61
N MET A 16 -19.14 -44.79 25.11
CA MET A 16 -19.82 -43.52 24.85
C MET A 16 -19.06 -42.32 25.40
N VAL A 17 -18.50 -42.44 26.61
CA VAL A 17 -17.68 -41.38 27.22
C VAL A 17 -16.42 -41.11 26.40
N LEU A 18 -15.74 -42.15 25.89
CA LEU A 18 -14.55 -41.99 25.06
C LEU A 18 -14.87 -41.32 23.72
N VAL A 19 -15.97 -41.71 23.05
CA VAL A 19 -16.41 -41.06 21.81
C VAL A 19 -16.76 -39.60 22.06
N ALA A 20 -17.49 -39.31 23.14
CA ALA A 20 -17.82 -37.93 23.51
C ALA A 20 -16.58 -37.08 23.78
N ALA A 21 -15.55 -37.64 24.42
CA ALA A 21 -14.29 -36.95 24.68
C ALA A 21 -13.51 -36.63 23.39
N ILE A 22 -13.44 -37.57 22.44
CA ILE A 22 -12.78 -37.34 21.14
C ILE A 22 -13.57 -36.30 20.33
N ALA A 23 -14.89 -36.41 20.28
CA ALA A 23 -15.75 -35.45 19.58
C ALA A 23 -15.60 -34.03 20.17
N ALA A 24 -15.56 -33.89 21.49
CA ALA A 24 -15.30 -32.61 22.16
C ALA A 24 -13.91 -32.04 21.80
N GLY A 25 -12.88 -32.90 21.74
CA GLY A 25 -11.54 -32.49 21.31
C GLY A 25 -11.51 -31.93 19.90
N VAL A 26 -12.22 -32.56 18.95
CA VAL A 26 -12.36 -32.06 17.58
C VAL A 26 -13.11 -30.74 17.55
N LEU A 27 -14.22 -30.61 18.29
CA LEU A 27 -15.00 -29.37 18.34
C LEU A 27 -14.19 -28.20 18.89
N ILE A 28 -13.39 -28.41 19.94
CA ILE A 28 -12.52 -27.38 20.52
C ILE A 28 -11.44 -26.97 19.52
N ASN A 29 -10.81 -27.93 18.83
CA ASN A 29 -9.76 -27.64 17.86
C ASN A 29 -10.31 -26.82 16.68
N THR A 30 -11.48 -27.21 16.15
CA THR A 30 -12.15 -26.45 15.08
C THR A 30 -12.56 -25.06 15.56
N ALA A 31 -13.09 -24.93 16.79
CA ALA A 31 -13.45 -23.63 17.35
C ALA A 31 -12.22 -22.72 17.52
N GLY A 32 -11.09 -23.25 17.99
CA GLY A 32 -9.84 -22.51 18.11
C GLY A 32 -9.29 -22.05 16.75
N PHE A 33 -9.31 -22.93 15.75
CA PHE A 33 -8.92 -22.58 14.38
C PHE A 33 -9.79 -21.46 13.81
N LEU A 34 -11.12 -21.59 13.92
CA LEU A 34 -12.05 -20.58 13.43
C LEU A 34 -11.92 -19.25 14.18
N GLN A 35 -11.63 -19.29 15.48
CA GLN A 35 -11.38 -18.08 16.27
C GLN A 35 -10.13 -17.36 15.77
N SER A 36 -9.00 -18.06 15.63
CA SER A 36 -7.76 -17.45 15.13
C SER A 36 -7.94 -16.89 13.73
N GLN A 37 -8.66 -17.60 12.87
CA GLN A 37 -8.99 -17.12 11.52
C GLN A 37 -9.88 -15.87 11.57
N ALA A 38 -10.90 -15.84 12.45
CA ALA A 38 -11.80 -14.70 12.59
C ALA A 38 -11.09 -13.47 13.16
N GLU A 39 -10.16 -13.64 14.10
CA GLU A 39 -9.32 -12.57 14.64
C GLU A 39 -8.39 -12.00 13.57
N ALA A 40 -7.72 -12.86 12.80
CA ALA A 40 -6.84 -12.45 11.70
C ALA A 40 -7.61 -11.69 10.62
N THR A 41 -8.74 -12.22 10.14
CA THR A 41 -9.58 -11.54 9.15
C THR A 41 -10.19 -10.25 9.71
N GLY A 42 -10.46 -10.19 11.02
CA GLY A 42 -10.94 -8.97 11.68
C GLY A 42 -9.90 -7.86 11.74
N GLN A 43 -8.64 -8.21 12.00
CA GLN A 43 -7.49 -7.29 11.93
C GLN A 43 -7.30 -6.81 10.49
N GLU A 44 -7.11 -7.73 9.54
CA GLU A 44 -6.94 -7.42 8.11
C GLU A 44 -8.07 -6.53 7.56
N SER A 45 -9.33 -6.79 7.94
CA SER A 45 -10.46 -5.96 7.51
C SER A 45 -10.44 -4.56 8.12
N THR A 46 -9.93 -4.43 9.35
CA THR A 46 -9.77 -3.13 10.01
C THR A 46 -8.66 -2.34 9.35
N ASP A 47 -7.53 -2.99 9.09
CA ASP A 47 -6.35 -2.41 8.45
C ASP A 47 -6.69 -1.94 7.02
N LEU A 48 -7.34 -2.78 6.21
CA LEU A 48 -7.81 -2.42 4.85
C LEU A 48 -8.75 -1.20 4.80
N VAL A 49 -9.43 -0.88 5.91
CA VAL A 49 -10.31 0.30 5.98
C VAL A 49 -9.72 1.47 6.74
N SER A 50 -8.68 1.31 7.54
CA SER A 50 -7.97 2.43 8.19
C SER A 50 -6.80 2.92 7.36
N GLU A 51 -6.09 2.02 6.69
CA GLU A 51 -4.94 2.27 5.82
C GLU A 51 -5.37 2.90 4.49
N ARG A 52 -5.57 4.22 4.51
CA ARG A 52 -5.84 4.99 3.30
C ARG A 52 -4.83 6.13 3.17
N VAL A 53 -4.22 6.22 2.00
CA VAL A 53 -3.43 7.40 1.61
C VAL A 53 -4.37 8.53 1.21
N ARG A 54 -4.17 9.71 1.79
CA ARG A 54 -4.93 10.92 1.49
C ARG A 54 -4.04 11.94 0.80
N VAL A 55 -4.49 12.41 -0.36
CA VAL A 55 -3.84 13.53 -1.06
C VAL A 55 -4.22 14.83 -0.35
N THR A 56 -3.21 15.60 0.03
CA THR A 56 -3.36 16.88 0.75
C THR A 56 -3.21 18.07 -0.19
N SER A 57 -2.33 17.97 -1.20
CA SER A 57 -2.08 19.05 -2.15
C SER A 57 -1.51 18.49 -3.45
N GLU A 58 -1.88 19.14 -4.56
CA GLU A 58 -1.38 18.87 -5.91
C GLU A 58 -0.89 20.19 -6.49
N VAL A 59 0.38 20.26 -6.89
CA VAL A 59 1.03 21.49 -7.35
C VAL A 59 1.91 21.19 -8.55
N GLY A 60 1.69 21.89 -9.66
CA GLY A 60 2.61 21.94 -10.79
C GLY A 60 3.57 23.12 -10.66
N ILE A 61 4.86 22.89 -10.87
CA ILE A 61 5.89 23.92 -10.92
C ILE A 61 6.23 24.19 -12.38
N VAL A 62 5.98 25.42 -12.84
CA VAL A 62 6.35 25.86 -14.20
C VAL A 62 7.82 26.25 -14.28
N THR A 63 8.41 26.07 -15.46
CA THR A 63 9.76 26.56 -15.75
C THR A 63 9.84 28.08 -15.67
N SER A 64 11.06 28.62 -15.52
CA SER A 64 11.30 30.07 -15.40
C SER A 64 10.86 30.86 -16.63
N ASP A 65 10.74 30.20 -17.78
CA ASP A 65 10.23 30.77 -19.02
C ASP A 65 8.70 30.62 -19.07
N ALA A 66 8.01 31.51 -18.36
CA ALA A 66 6.55 31.58 -18.29
C ALA A 66 5.87 31.80 -19.65
N THR A 67 6.65 32.01 -20.71
CA THR A 67 6.17 32.21 -22.08
C THR A 67 5.73 30.91 -22.75
N GLN A 68 6.29 29.77 -22.33
CA GLN A 68 5.94 28.44 -22.87
C GLN A 68 4.97 27.67 -21.96
N GLY A 69 4.85 28.04 -20.69
CA GLY A 69 3.93 27.40 -19.73
C GLY A 69 4.26 25.94 -19.40
N GLU A 70 5.46 25.47 -19.74
CA GLU A 70 5.89 24.09 -19.55
C GLU A 70 6.10 23.76 -18.07
N LEU A 71 5.62 22.59 -17.63
CA LEU A 71 5.85 22.11 -16.28
C LEU A 71 7.27 21.54 -16.17
N SER A 72 7.96 21.93 -15.11
CA SER A 72 9.25 21.36 -14.71
C SER A 72 9.09 20.21 -13.70
N GLU A 73 8.03 20.23 -12.89
CA GLU A 73 7.79 19.25 -11.83
C GLU A 73 6.30 19.22 -11.46
N ILE A 74 5.76 18.03 -11.20
CA ILE A 74 4.45 17.87 -10.56
C ILE A 74 4.67 17.29 -9.15
N ARG A 75 4.09 17.93 -8.14
CA ARG A 75 4.17 17.55 -6.72
C ARG A 75 2.81 17.16 -6.20
N ILE A 76 2.74 15.97 -5.61
CA ILE A 76 1.54 15.46 -4.94
C ILE A 76 1.92 15.18 -3.49
N SER A 77 1.45 16.03 -2.58
CA SER A 77 1.67 15.83 -1.15
C SER A 77 0.64 14.86 -0.59
N VAL A 78 1.11 13.76 -0.02
CA VAL A 78 0.31 12.67 0.53
C VAL A 78 0.59 12.46 2.01
N THR A 79 -0.41 11.99 2.74
CA THR A 79 -0.33 11.67 4.16
C THR A 79 -1.26 10.50 4.48
N GLY A 80 -1.02 9.83 5.61
CA GLY A 80 -1.86 8.75 6.10
C GLY A 80 -3.22 9.28 6.54
N SER A 81 -4.24 8.42 6.48
CA SER A 81 -5.51 8.70 7.14
C SER A 81 -5.36 8.56 8.65
N PRO A 82 -6.14 9.28 9.47
CA PRO A 82 -6.06 9.14 10.92
C PRO A 82 -6.32 7.70 11.35
N GLY A 83 -5.39 7.13 12.13
CA GLY A 83 -5.45 5.74 12.58
C GLY A 83 -5.04 4.71 11.53
N ALA A 84 -4.48 5.14 10.39
CA ALA A 84 -3.70 4.26 9.53
C ALA A 84 -2.41 3.87 10.26
N ASP A 85 -2.02 2.60 10.12
CA ASP A 85 -0.70 2.13 10.47
C ASP A 85 0.32 2.62 9.42
N GLU A 86 1.51 2.03 9.45
CA GLU A 86 2.60 2.35 8.58
C GLU A 86 2.29 2.00 7.11
N ILE A 87 2.35 2.99 6.20
CA ILE A 87 2.11 2.77 4.76
C ILE A 87 3.41 2.96 4.00
N ASP A 88 3.88 1.91 3.32
CA ASP A 88 5.08 1.96 2.49
C ASP A 88 4.76 2.43 1.06
N LEU A 89 5.28 3.60 0.69
CA LEU A 89 5.16 4.16 -0.66
C LEU A 89 6.14 3.53 -1.65
N SER A 90 7.15 2.78 -1.19
CA SER A 90 8.11 2.10 -2.05
C SER A 90 7.49 0.90 -2.78
N GLU A 91 6.49 0.24 -2.17
CA GLU A 91 5.71 -0.83 -2.80
C GLU A 91 4.47 -0.31 -3.54
N THR A 92 4.21 1.00 -3.50
CA THR A 92 3.06 1.62 -4.13
C THR A 92 3.28 1.77 -5.64
N THR A 93 2.23 1.51 -6.43
CA THR A 93 2.20 1.79 -7.88
C THR A 93 1.22 2.91 -8.16
N ILE A 94 1.63 3.90 -8.96
CA ILE A 94 0.79 5.03 -9.35
C ILE A 94 0.45 4.90 -10.83
N GLN A 95 -0.84 4.87 -11.16
CA GLN A 95 -1.25 4.94 -12.56
C GLN A 95 -1.39 6.41 -12.99
N ALA A 96 -0.47 6.85 -13.83
CA ALA A 96 -0.52 8.17 -14.45
C ALA A 96 -1.25 8.07 -15.80
N VAL A 97 -2.15 9.01 -16.04
CA VAL A 97 -2.81 9.20 -17.33
C VAL A 97 -2.45 10.60 -17.80
N GLY A 98 -2.01 10.70 -19.05
CA GLY A 98 -1.60 11.94 -19.70
C GLY A 98 -2.07 11.95 -21.16
N PRO A 99 -1.83 13.06 -21.88
CA PRO A 99 -2.27 13.21 -23.27
C PRO A 99 -1.60 12.21 -24.22
N ASN A 100 -0.44 11.67 -23.85
CA ASN A 100 0.31 10.68 -24.64
C ASN A 100 -0.04 9.23 -24.28
N GLY A 101 -0.93 9.00 -23.31
CA GLY A 101 -1.40 7.66 -22.93
C GLY A 101 -1.47 7.44 -21.43
N GLN A 102 -1.36 6.17 -21.01
CA GLN A 102 -1.33 5.80 -19.60
C GLN A 102 -0.05 5.01 -19.30
N ASN A 103 0.53 5.22 -18.13
CA ASN A 103 1.67 4.46 -17.65
C ASN A 103 1.53 4.14 -16.16
N ASN A 104 2.10 3.00 -15.74
CA ASN A 104 2.19 2.63 -14.34
C ASN A 104 3.58 3.03 -13.84
N LEU A 105 3.61 3.98 -12.91
CA LEU A 105 4.82 4.48 -12.30
C LEU A 105 5.12 3.67 -11.05
N VAL A 106 6.37 3.21 -10.95
CA VAL A 106 6.90 2.54 -9.76
C VAL A 106 7.81 3.46 -8.97
N PHE A 107 8.04 3.15 -7.70
CA PHE A 107 8.93 3.94 -6.87
C PHE A 107 10.37 3.94 -7.40
N ALA A 108 10.96 5.12 -7.56
CA ALA A 108 12.35 5.30 -7.98
C ALA A 108 13.26 5.46 -6.75
N ASN A 109 14.27 4.61 -6.63
CA ASN A 109 15.23 4.72 -5.53
C ASN A 109 16.14 5.95 -5.75
N ALA A 110 16.21 6.85 -4.78
CA ALA A 110 17.01 8.08 -4.84
C ALA A 110 18.50 7.79 -5.06
N SER A 111 19.04 6.77 -4.36
CA SER A 111 20.46 6.41 -4.41
C SER A 111 20.87 5.66 -5.68
N VAL A 112 19.92 5.01 -6.36
CA VAL A 112 20.20 4.12 -7.50
C VAL A 112 19.80 4.75 -8.83
N GLU A 113 18.60 5.31 -8.89
CA GLU A 113 17.97 5.73 -10.15
C GLU A 113 18.01 7.24 -10.33
N ILE A 114 17.77 8.01 -9.26
CA ILE A 114 17.77 9.48 -9.32
C ILE A 114 19.20 10.03 -9.19
N GLY A 115 20.07 9.35 -8.41
CA GLY A 115 21.50 9.64 -8.27
C GLY A 115 21.87 10.72 -7.25
N SER A 116 20.91 11.49 -6.74
CA SER A 116 21.12 12.45 -5.65
C SER A 116 19.80 12.76 -4.92
N ALA A 117 19.88 12.94 -3.60
CA ALA A 117 18.74 13.33 -2.77
C ALA A 117 18.20 14.73 -3.16
N ASP A 118 19.02 15.62 -3.71
CA ASP A 118 18.61 16.98 -4.11
C ASP A 118 18.53 17.16 -5.64
N ALA A 119 18.41 16.05 -6.39
CA ALA A 119 18.27 16.10 -7.84
C ALA A 119 17.00 16.85 -8.28
N ALA A 120 17.03 17.33 -9.53
CA ALA A 120 15.84 17.87 -10.18
C ALA A 120 14.83 16.74 -10.51
N ALA A 121 13.55 17.07 -10.64
CA ALA A 121 12.51 16.11 -11.02
C ALA A 121 12.77 15.46 -12.39
N THR A 122 13.50 16.14 -13.27
CA THR A 122 13.91 15.64 -14.58
C THR A 122 14.88 14.44 -14.52
N ALA A 123 15.49 14.18 -13.36
CA ALA A 123 16.35 13.02 -13.14
C ALA A 123 15.56 11.72 -12.90
N ILE A 124 14.24 11.82 -12.67
CA ILE A 124 13.37 10.65 -12.45
C ILE A 124 13.12 9.97 -13.80
N PRO A 125 13.34 8.64 -13.92
CA PRO A 125 13.08 7.89 -15.15
C PRO A 125 11.59 7.80 -15.51
N ALA A 126 11.31 7.55 -16.80
CA ALA A 126 9.97 7.61 -17.40
C ALA A 126 8.91 6.70 -16.75
N ASP A 127 9.32 5.54 -16.24
CA ASP A 127 8.41 4.54 -15.65
C ASP A 127 8.32 4.65 -14.13
N SER A 128 8.69 5.80 -13.56
CA SER A 128 8.88 5.92 -12.12
C SER A 128 8.45 7.25 -11.52
N PHE A 129 8.24 7.24 -10.20
CA PHE A 129 8.01 8.43 -9.39
C PHE A 129 9.03 8.50 -8.27
N GLY A 130 9.46 9.71 -7.91
CA GLY A 130 10.31 9.93 -6.74
C GLY A 130 9.47 10.34 -5.54
N VAL A 131 9.93 10.05 -4.33
CA VAL A 131 9.29 10.57 -3.10
C VAL A 131 10.27 11.45 -2.35
N ARG A 132 9.80 12.64 -1.96
CA ARG A 132 10.52 13.60 -1.13
C ARG A 132 9.93 13.67 0.27
N ASN A 133 10.81 13.83 1.25
CA ASN A 133 10.41 14.12 2.62
C ASN A 133 10.03 15.60 2.83
N SER A 134 9.73 15.99 4.06
CA SER A 134 9.41 17.37 4.44
C SER A 134 10.56 18.38 4.26
N THR A 135 11.81 17.92 4.12
CA THR A 135 12.98 18.78 3.82
C THR A 135 13.17 18.99 2.32
N GLY A 136 12.39 18.32 1.47
CA GLY A 136 12.45 18.44 0.01
C GLY A 136 13.50 17.54 -0.65
N SER A 137 14.09 16.61 0.10
CA SER A 137 15.09 15.67 -0.43
C SER A 137 14.44 14.32 -0.75
N PHE A 138 14.86 13.69 -1.84
CA PHE A 138 14.44 12.34 -2.20
C PHE A 138 14.90 11.32 -1.17
N VAL A 139 14.02 10.37 -0.85
CA VAL A 139 14.26 9.30 0.12
C VAL A 139 14.18 7.94 -0.57
N ASP A 140 14.96 6.98 -0.08
CA ASP A 140 14.93 5.58 -0.55
C ASP A 140 13.87 4.75 0.18
N ASP A 141 13.59 5.10 1.44
CA ASP A 141 12.57 4.45 2.28
C ASP A 141 11.45 5.47 2.53
N ALA A 142 10.36 5.35 1.77
CA ALA A 142 9.26 6.28 1.79
C ALA A 142 8.08 5.71 2.59
N VAL A 143 8.17 5.80 3.90
CA VAL A 143 7.20 5.16 4.79
C VAL A 143 6.39 6.21 5.54
N ILE A 144 5.08 6.25 5.32
CA ILE A 144 4.16 7.16 6.00
C ILE A 144 3.85 6.59 7.38
N ASN A 145 4.23 7.30 8.43
CA ASN A 145 3.87 6.97 9.80
C ASN A 145 3.11 8.12 10.47
N GLY A 146 1.85 7.89 10.82
CA GLY A 146 1.00 8.88 11.51
C GLY A 146 0.76 10.15 10.68
N ASP A 147 1.19 11.30 11.22
CA ASP A 147 0.99 12.62 10.60
C ASP A 147 2.11 13.03 9.62
N GLU A 148 3.05 12.12 9.33
CA GLU A 148 4.11 12.39 8.36
C GLU A 148 3.53 12.67 6.97
N GLN A 149 4.14 13.65 6.29
CA GLN A 149 3.78 14.04 4.95
C GLN A 149 4.97 13.79 4.03
N TYR A 150 4.70 13.08 2.95
CA TYR A 150 5.63 12.89 1.85
C TYR A 150 5.10 13.57 0.61
N THR A 151 6.00 13.99 -0.26
CA THR A 151 5.67 14.59 -1.54
C THR A 151 6.12 13.66 -2.65
N ILE A 152 5.16 13.08 -3.35
CA ILE A 152 5.40 12.35 -4.59
C ILE A 152 5.73 13.37 -5.68
N VAL A 153 6.80 13.10 -6.41
CA VAL A 153 7.31 13.94 -7.48
C VAL A 153 7.25 13.17 -8.79
N LEU A 154 6.64 13.80 -9.79
CA LEU A 154 6.52 13.25 -11.13
C LEU A 154 7.28 14.14 -12.11
N ASN A 155 7.88 13.51 -13.11
CA ASN A 155 8.56 14.18 -14.21
C ASN A 155 7.56 14.41 -15.36
N PRO A 156 7.18 15.67 -15.66
CA PRO A 156 6.24 15.98 -16.75
C PRO A 156 6.88 15.91 -18.16
N GLN A 157 8.19 15.72 -18.26
CA GLN A 157 8.93 15.68 -19.53
C GLN A 157 9.13 14.23 -20.05
N VAL A 158 8.44 13.26 -19.46
CA VAL A 158 8.49 11.85 -19.81
C VAL A 158 7.08 11.28 -19.94
N GLU A 159 6.95 10.16 -20.63
CA GLU A 159 5.67 9.47 -20.76
C GLU A 159 5.13 9.10 -19.37
N PRO A 160 3.82 9.26 -19.10
CA PRO A 160 2.72 9.50 -20.04
C PRO A 160 2.36 10.98 -20.27
N PHE A 161 3.01 11.91 -19.57
CA PHE A 161 2.63 13.33 -19.58
C PHE A 161 3.14 14.04 -20.83
N GLY A 162 4.42 13.88 -21.14
CA GLY A 162 5.07 14.56 -22.25
C GLY A 162 6.26 13.78 -22.77
N THR A 163 7.10 14.46 -23.55
CA THR A 163 8.40 13.95 -23.97
C THR A 163 9.48 14.97 -23.67
N SER A 164 10.74 14.57 -23.74
CA SER A 164 11.88 15.47 -23.51
C SER A 164 11.96 16.65 -24.49
N THR A 165 11.18 16.60 -25.59
CA THR A 165 11.09 17.65 -26.61
C THR A 165 9.76 18.41 -26.55
N GLU A 166 8.71 17.81 -26.00
CA GLU A 166 7.39 18.42 -25.80
C GLU A 166 6.90 18.09 -24.37
N PRO A 167 7.37 18.84 -23.36
CA PRO A 167 6.96 18.63 -21.98
C PRO A 167 5.51 19.07 -21.76
N PHE A 168 4.82 18.42 -20.82
CA PHE A 168 3.44 18.76 -20.49
C PHE A 168 3.33 20.20 -19.97
N GLY A 169 2.43 21.00 -20.55
CA GLY A 169 2.23 22.41 -20.21
C GLY A 169 1.04 22.68 -19.30
N GLU A 170 0.99 23.86 -18.69
CA GLU A 170 -0.11 24.33 -17.85
C GLU A 170 -1.44 24.54 -18.62
N SER A 171 -1.35 24.58 -19.95
CA SER A 171 -2.49 24.71 -20.85
C SER A 171 -2.97 23.38 -21.43
N ASP A 172 -2.25 22.29 -21.16
CA ASP A 172 -2.54 20.98 -21.73
C ASP A 172 -3.56 20.25 -20.83
N GLU A 173 -4.59 19.69 -21.46
CA GLU A 173 -5.54 18.81 -20.77
C GLU A 173 -5.10 17.36 -20.94
N SER A 174 -5.25 16.58 -19.86
CA SER A 174 -4.99 15.14 -19.83
C SER A 174 -6.16 14.32 -20.38
#